data_AF-A0A3E0RH27-F1
#
_entry.id   AF-A0A3E0RH27-F1
#
_cell.length_a   1.000
_cell.length_b   1.000
_cell.length_c   1.000
_cell.angle_alpha   90.00
_cell.angle_beta   90.00
_cell.angle_gamma   90.00
#
_symmetry.space_group_name_H-M   'P 1'
#
loop_
_entity.id
_entity.type
_entity.pdbx_description
1 polymer ?
#
loop_
_entity_poly.entity_id
_entity_poly.type
_entity_poly.pdbx_seq_one_letter_code
_entity_poly.pdbx_strand_id
1 'polypeptide(L)'
;MKFEDIQFNSRRVGIQQYECVQGFVDLVNGYQLSVIQSPFSYGGDKGLWEIGLMLGNSLVEVSEWGDQVKGYLTKSEVEKEIQWLNKKLLNEQSNPV
;
A
#
# COMPACT_ATOMS: atom_id res chain seq x y z
N MET A 1 13.58 -0.80 1.99
CA MET A 1 12.88 0.29 2.70
C MET A 1 12.31 -0.26 3.98
N LYS A 2 12.34 0.54 5.05
CA LYS A 2 11.64 0.26 6.31
C LYS A 2 10.31 0.98 6.37
N PHE A 3 9.38 0.43 7.15
CA PHE A 3 8.05 1.02 7.31
C PHE A 3 8.13 2.44 7.89
N GLU A 4 9.05 2.64 8.83
CA GLU A 4 9.29 3.93 9.50
C GLU A 4 9.84 5.01 8.54
N ASP A 5 10.37 4.62 7.37
CA ASP A 5 10.85 5.57 6.36
C ASP A 5 9.69 6.20 5.56
N ILE A 6 8.50 5.60 5.62
CA ILE A 6 7.34 6.03 4.85
C ILE A 6 6.82 7.35 5.44
N GLN A 7 6.72 8.36 4.58
CA GLN A 7 6.19 9.67 4.96
C GLN A 7 4.66 9.62 5.01
N PHE A 8 4.12 9.49 6.21
CA PHE A 8 2.69 9.44 6.44
C PHE A 8 2.09 10.83 6.68
N ASN A 9 0.93 11.05 6.08
CA ASN A 9 0.11 12.23 6.32
C ASN A 9 -1.21 11.79 6.98
N SER A 10 -1.57 12.46 8.07
CA SER A 10 -2.87 12.28 8.70
C SER A 10 -3.92 13.13 8.00
N ARG A 11 -5.02 12.51 7.60
CA ARG A 11 -6.20 13.18 7.07
C ARG A 11 -7.40 12.85 7.93
N ARG A 12 -8.11 13.90 8.35
CA ARG A 12 -9.42 13.76 8.97
C ARG A 12 -10.46 13.52 7.89
N VAL A 13 -11.15 12.39 7.95
CA VAL A 13 -12.18 12.03 6.97
C VAL A 13 -13.55 11.98 7.64
N GLY A 14 -14.51 12.71 7.07
CA GLY A 14 -15.90 12.75 7.54
C GLY A 14 -16.18 13.74 8.69
N ILE A 15 -17.44 13.76 9.13
CA ILE A 15 -18.00 14.66 10.14
C ILE A 15 -17.57 14.30 11.57
N GLN A 16 -17.00 13.10 11.78
CA GLN A 16 -16.71 12.50 13.09
C GLN A 16 -15.22 12.41 13.45
N GLN A 17 -14.32 13.14 12.76
CA GLN A 17 -12.88 13.23 13.11
C GLN A 17 -12.13 11.89 13.13
N TYR A 18 -12.44 10.97 12.22
CA TYR A 18 -11.63 9.77 12.07
C TYR A 18 -10.27 10.12 11.46
N GLU A 19 -9.20 9.79 12.17
CA GLU A 19 -7.83 9.97 11.69
C GLU A 19 -7.47 8.81 10.79
N CYS A 20 -7.39 9.11 9.50
CA CYS A 20 -6.82 8.22 8.51
C CYS A 20 -5.37 8.61 8.30
N VAL A 21 -4.46 7.64 8.35
CA VAL A 21 -3.04 7.87 8.11
C VAL A 21 -2.66 7.20 6.80
N GLN A 22 -2.10 7.96 5.86
CA GLN A 22 -1.73 7.44 4.54
C GLN A 22 -0.34 7.93 4.11
N GLY A 23 0.43 7.03 3.53
CA GLY A 23 1.72 7.31 2.91
C GLY A 23 1.79 6.68 1.52
N PHE A 24 2.68 7.21 0.70
CA PHE A 24 2.95 6.67 -0.63
C PHE A 24 4.41 6.26 -0.71
N VAL A 25 4.65 5.10 -1.34
CA VAL A 25 5.99 4.59 -1.60
C VAL A 25 6.17 4.49 -3.11
N ASP A 26 7.14 5.22 -3.65
CA ASP A 26 7.50 5.08 -5.06
C ASP A 26 8.13 3.71 -5.29
N LEU A 27 7.59 3.00 -6.27
CA LEU A 27 8.12 1.74 -6.76
C LEU A 27 8.76 1.97 -8.13
N VAL A 28 9.40 0.93 -8.65
CA VAL A 28 9.96 0.96 -10.00
C VAL A 28 8.87 1.20 -11.06
N ASN A 29 9.29 1.67 -12.24
CA ASN A 29 8.44 1.78 -13.43
C ASN A 29 7.25 2.76 -13.30
N GLY A 30 7.37 3.75 -12.40
CA GLY A 30 6.34 4.77 -12.18
C GLY A 30 5.12 4.28 -11.38
N TYR A 31 5.20 3.07 -10.82
CA TYR A 31 4.21 2.59 -9.87
C TYR A 31 4.41 3.25 -8.51
N GLN A 32 3.32 3.36 -7.76
CA GLN A 32 3.33 3.78 -6.37
C GLN A 32 2.55 2.79 -5.53
N LEU A 33 2.97 2.55 -4.30
CA LEU A 33 2.20 1.81 -3.31
C LEU A 33 1.55 2.80 -2.35
N SER A 34 0.23 2.85 -2.33
CA SER A 34 -0.52 3.52 -1.26
C SER A 34 -0.53 2.62 -0.04
N VAL A 35 -0.10 3.15 1.11
CA VAL A 35 -0.13 2.46 2.41
C VAL A 35 -1.01 3.25 3.35
N ILE A 36 -2.10 2.65 3.83
CA ILE A 36 -3.15 3.35 4.56
C ILE A 36 -3.57 2.58 5.82
N GLN A 37 -3.83 3.33 6.88
CA GLN A 37 -4.51 2.87 8.08
C GLN A 37 -5.73 3.75 8.32
N SER A 38 -6.91 3.13 8.35
CA SER A 38 -8.15 3.82 8.63
C SER A 38 -8.90 3.09 9.75
N PRO A 39 -9.68 3.79 10.59
CA PRO A 39 -10.46 3.15 11.65
C PRO A 39 -11.63 2.30 11.13
N PHE A 40 -11.90 2.36 9.82
CA PHE A 40 -12.90 1.54 9.15
C PHE A 40 -12.30 0.34 8.41
N SER A 41 -10.97 0.20 8.38
CA SER A 41 -10.36 -1.04 7.93
C SER A 41 -10.61 -2.11 8.99
N TYR A 42 -10.78 -3.34 8.53
CA TYR A 42 -11.12 -4.47 9.39
C TYR A 42 -10.04 -4.80 10.47
N GLY A 43 -8.89 -4.10 10.46
CA GLY A 43 -7.84 -4.21 11.47
C GLY A 43 -7.33 -2.87 12.01
N GLY A 44 -8.01 -1.76 11.74
CA GLY A 44 -7.58 -0.42 12.16
C GLY A 44 -7.55 -0.24 13.68
N ASP A 45 -8.49 -0.86 14.40
CA ASP A 45 -8.52 -0.95 15.86
C ASP A 45 -7.40 -1.84 16.44
N LYS A 46 -6.79 -2.68 15.60
CA LYS A 46 -5.65 -3.57 15.93
C LYS A 46 -4.30 -3.04 15.42
N GLY A 47 -4.27 -1.85 14.83
CA GLY A 47 -3.04 -1.25 14.30
C GLY A 47 -2.55 -1.87 12.98
N LEU A 48 -3.43 -2.51 12.23
CA LEU A 48 -3.12 -3.11 10.92
C LEU A 48 -3.31 -2.10 9.78
N TRP A 49 -2.70 -2.43 8.64
CA TRP A 49 -2.57 -1.58 7.45
C TRP A 49 -3.18 -2.24 6.23
N GLU A 50 -3.53 -1.41 5.26
CA GLU A 50 -3.96 -1.81 3.93
C GLU A 50 -3.02 -1.20 2.89
N ILE A 51 -2.80 -1.91 1.79
CA ILE A 51 -1.97 -1.45 0.67
C ILE A 51 -2.71 -1.58 -0.66
N GLY A 52 -2.47 -0.63 -1.56
CA GLY A 52 -3.01 -0.62 -2.92
C GLY A 52 -1.94 -0.19 -3.92
N LEU A 53 -1.73 -0.99 -4.98
CA LEU A 53 -0.80 -0.65 -6.06
C LEU A 53 -1.45 0.37 -6.99
N MET A 54 -0.72 1.42 -7.33
CA MET A 54 -1.18 2.55 -8.12
C MET A 54 -0.29 2.76 -9.34
N LEU A 55 -0.89 3.15 -10.47
CA LEU A 55 -0.20 3.71 -11.62
C LEU A 55 -0.88 5.03 -11.99
N GLY A 56 -0.21 6.15 -11.72
CA GLY A 56 -0.85 7.46 -11.76
C GLY A 56 -1.98 7.55 -10.72
N ASN A 57 -3.21 7.80 -11.18
CA ASN A 57 -4.39 7.95 -10.31
C ASN A 57 -5.28 6.69 -10.24
N SER A 58 -4.82 5.57 -10.79
CA SER A 58 -5.61 4.34 -10.92
C SER A 58 -5.04 3.23 -10.05
N LEU A 59 -5.93 2.48 -9.40
CA LEU A 59 -5.59 1.23 -8.74
C LEU A 59 -5.30 0.14 -9.78
N VAL A 60 -4.24 -0.60 -9.55
CA VAL A 60 -3.80 -1.72 -10.37
C VAL A 60 -4.07 -3.01 -9.61
N GLU A 61 -4.70 -3.96 -10.28
CA GLU A 61 -4.95 -5.28 -9.72
C GLU A 61 -3.63 -6.05 -9.56
N VAL A 62 -3.44 -6.65 -8.40
CA VAL A 62 -2.33 -7.58 -8.12
C VAL A 62 -2.96 -8.95 -7.91
N SER A 63 -2.84 -9.82 -8.91
CA SER A 63 -3.55 -11.11 -8.94
C SER A 63 -3.21 -12.01 -7.74
N GLU A 64 -1.99 -11.92 -7.19
CA GLU A 64 -1.58 -12.66 -5.99
C GLU A 64 -2.27 -12.20 -4.69
N TRP A 65 -2.88 -11.01 -4.70
CA TRP A 65 -3.68 -10.53 -3.56
C TRP A 65 -5.13 -11.01 -3.64
N GLY A 66 -5.61 -11.42 -4.82
CA GLY A 66 -7.00 -11.78 -5.06
C GLY A 66 -7.99 -10.60 -5.03
N ASP A 67 -7.47 -9.37 -4.93
CA ASP A 67 -8.21 -8.10 -4.95
C ASP A 67 -7.25 -6.94 -5.32
N GLN A 68 -7.77 -5.74 -5.58
CA GLN A 68 -6.99 -4.53 -5.84
C GLN A 68 -6.31 -3.97 -4.58
N VAL A 69 -6.77 -4.40 -3.40
CA VAL A 69 -6.27 -3.94 -2.09
C VAL A 69 -5.95 -5.15 -1.21
N LYS A 70 -4.79 -5.14 -0.56
CA LYS A 70 -4.43 -6.13 0.45
C LYS A 70 -4.49 -5.51 1.84
N GLY A 71 -5.38 -6.04 2.68
CA GLY A 71 -5.57 -5.55 4.05
C GLY A 71 -4.95 -6.44 5.14
N TYR A 72 -5.20 -6.07 6.40
CA TYR A 72 -4.79 -6.81 7.60
C TYR A 72 -3.27 -7.01 7.77
N LEU A 73 -2.48 -6.03 7.31
CA LEU A 73 -1.02 -6.15 7.33
C LEU A 73 -0.40 -5.51 8.57
N THR A 74 0.53 -6.22 9.19
CA THR A 74 1.50 -5.62 10.12
C THR A 74 2.51 -4.78 9.36
N LYS A 75 3.22 -3.88 10.06
CA LYS A 75 4.31 -3.08 9.48
C LYS A 75 5.35 -3.94 8.74
N SER A 76 5.73 -5.09 9.32
CA SER A 76 6.70 -6.00 8.71
C SER A 76 6.16 -6.65 7.44
N GLU A 77 4.86 -6.93 7.38
CA GLU A 77 4.24 -7.47 6.17
C GLU A 77 4.16 -6.41 5.07
N VAL A 78 3.86 -5.15 5.40
CA VAL A 78 3.96 -4.03 4.45
C VAL A 78 5.37 -3.94 3.86
N GLU A 79 6.42 -4.03 4.68
CA GLU A 79 7.81 -4.04 4.18
C GLU A 79 8.09 -5.20 3.21
N LYS A 80 7.58 -6.39 3.52
CA LYS A 80 7.74 -7.58 2.66
C LYS A 80 7.04 -7.38 1.32
N GLU A 81 5.83 -6.83 1.32
CA GLU A 81 5.06 -6.55 0.11
C GLU A 81 5.76 -5.50 -0.77
N ILE A 82 6.30 -4.42 -0.19
CA ILE A 82 7.08 -3.41 -0.93
C ILE A 82 8.27 -4.06 -1.64
N GLN A 83 9.00 -4.93 -0.95
CA GLN A 83 10.16 -5.62 -1.53
C GLN A 83 9.76 -6.61 -2.62
N TRP A 84 8.67 -7.36 -2.39
CA TRP A 84 8.16 -8.33 -3.34
C TRP A 84 7.66 -7.64 -4.62
N LEU A 85 6.83 -6.59 -4.50
CA LEU A 85 6.32 -5.82 -5.64
C LEU A 85 7.45 -5.20 -6.47
N ASN A 86 8.44 -4.57 -5.83
CA ASN A 86 9.58 -4.01 -6.57
C ASN A 86 10.33 -5.07 -7.39
N LYS A 87 10.53 -6.27 -6.84
CA LYS A 87 11.17 -7.37 -7.58
C LYS A 87 10.29 -7.88 -8.71
N LYS A 88 8.99 -8.07 -8.45
CA LYS A 88 8.00 -8.51 -9.45
C LYS A 88 7.96 -7.56 -10.65
N LEU A 89 7.79 -6.26 -10.39
CA LEU A 89 7.70 -5.23 -11.43
C LEU A 89 8.98 -5.08 -12.25
N LEU A 90 10.16 -5.29 -11.64
CA LEU A 90 11.44 -5.33 -12.38
C LEU A 90 11.52 -6.53 -13.33
N ASN A 91 11.08 -7.71 -12.87
CA ASN A 91 11.14 -8.94 -13.66
C ASN A 91 10.15 -8.92 -14.83
N GLU A 92 8.97 -8.32 -14.65
CA GLU A 92 7.94 -8.20 -15.70
C GLU A 92 8.41 -7.33 -16.88
N GLN A 93 9.27 -6.32 -16.65
CA GLN A 93 9.91 -5.57 -17.75
C GLN A 93 10.96 -6.37 -18.52
N SER A 94 11.55 -7.39 -17.91
CA SER A 94 12.62 -8.19 -18.50
C SER A 94 12.09 -9.27 -19.46
N ASN A 95 10.77 -9.49 -19.46
CA ASN A 95 10.05 -10.42 -20.33
C ASN A 95 8.91 -9.68 -21.05
N PRO A 96 9.22 -8.70 -21.93
CA PRO A 96 8.20 -8.19 -22.83
C PRO A 96 7.83 -9.33 -23.78
N VAL A 97 6.55 -9.70 -23.81
CA VAL A 97 5.97 -10.62 -24.79
C VAL A 97 6.26 -10.13 -26.20
#